data_AF-A0A2M7N5R1-F1
#
_entry.id   AF-A0A2M7N5R1-F1
#
_cell.length_a   1.000
_cell.length_b   1.000
_cell.length_c   1.000
_cell.angle_alpha   90.00
_cell.angle_beta   90.00
_cell.angle_gamma   90.00
#
_symmetry.space_group_name_H-M   'P 1'
#
loop_
_entity.id
_entity.type
_entity.pdbx_description
1 polymer ?
#
loop_
_entity_poly.entity_id
_entity_poly.type
_entity_poly.pdbx_seq_one_letter_code
_entity_poly.pdbx_strand_id
1 'polypeptide(L)'
;KRQFIEKNIKVVPSKIIVSGPINILDTLTQIPTILSNFENLSNSISQEIPLKSFKYLTYSTNKVFVTINIEKFTESSIDIPVILINKPDNISIQLNPKKIKLKFYVGLSNFKHVNRAQFRVVADYNEIIKNNTNKLSVVIKEFPAYVFNLNCNPLTVNYIKRSKK
;
A
#
# COMPACT_ATOMS: atom_id res chain seq x y z
N LYS A 1 16.64 -8.91 -12.49
CA LYS A 1 17.07 -7.73 -11.68
C LYS A 1 16.53 -7.93 -10.26
N ARG A 2 17.37 -7.98 -9.22
CA ARG A 2 16.90 -8.14 -7.83
C ARG A 2 16.28 -6.80 -7.41
N GLN A 3 15.04 -6.81 -6.97
CA GLN A 3 14.32 -5.60 -6.56
C GLN A 3 14.00 -5.69 -5.07
N PHE A 4 14.16 -4.59 -4.34
CA PHE A 4 14.06 -4.50 -2.88
C PHE A 4 13.03 -3.46 -2.49
N ILE A 5 12.37 -3.66 -1.36
CA ILE A 5 11.41 -2.72 -0.78
C ILE A 5 11.71 -2.51 0.70
N GLU A 6 11.44 -1.31 1.18
CA GLU A 6 11.46 -0.98 2.61
C GLU A 6 10.38 -1.78 3.34
N LYS A 7 10.79 -2.41 4.45
CA LYS A 7 9.93 -3.26 5.27
C LYS A 7 9.48 -2.54 6.53
N ASN A 8 10.44 -2.00 7.27
CA ASN A 8 10.20 -1.11 8.39
C ASN A 8 11.44 -0.26 8.70
N ILE A 9 11.19 0.86 9.38
CA ILE A 9 12.20 1.75 9.95
C ILE A 9 12.12 1.65 11.47
N LYS A 10 13.25 1.45 12.13
CA LYS A 10 13.37 1.43 13.60
C LYS A 10 14.30 2.55 14.05
N VAL A 11 13.92 3.27 15.10
CA VAL A 11 14.72 4.35 15.70
C VAL A 11 15.00 4.01 17.15
N VAL A 12 16.28 4.02 17.54
CA VAL A 12 16.73 3.66 18.89
C VAL A 12 17.74 4.69 19.41
N PRO A 13 17.53 5.30 20.59
CA PRO A 13 16.34 5.17 21.42
C PRO A 13 15.11 5.86 20.80
N SER A 14 13.92 5.34 21.09
CA SER A 14 12.65 5.94 20.65
C SER A 14 12.19 7.11 21.53
N LYS A 15 12.82 7.28 22.70
CA LYS A 15 12.56 8.35 23.66
C LYS A 15 13.88 8.82 24.26
N ILE A 16 13.96 10.11 24.52
CA ILE A 16 15.13 10.75 25.13
C ILE A 16 14.66 11.71 26.22
N ILE A 17 15.54 12.00 27.17
CA ILE A 17 15.29 13.04 28.18
C ILE A 17 15.76 14.37 27.60
N VAL A 18 14.91 15.39 27.70
CA VAL A 18 15.20 16.76 27.26
C VAL A 18 15.01 17.70 28.44
N SER A 19 15.98 18.59 28.65
CA SER A 19 15.95 19.60 29.70
C SER A 19 16.10 20.99 29.10
N GLY A 20 15.39 21.98 29.67
CA GLY A 20 15.41 23.36 29.20
C GLY A 20 14.34 24.23 29.86
N PRO A 21 14.17 25.48 29.40
CA PRO A 21 13.14 26.40 29.88
C PRO A 21 11.72 25.84 29.71
N ILE A 22 10.88 26.00 30.74
CA ILE A 22 9.51 25.45 30.79
C ILE A 22 8.65 25.89 29.60
N ASN A 23 8.76 27.16 29.19
CA ASN A 23 8.04 27.71 28.05
C ASN A 23 8.40 27.05 26.70
N ILE A 24 9.61 26.49 26.57
CA ILE A 24 10.02 25.72 25.39
C ILE A 24 9.51 24.29 25.53
N LEU A 25 9.73 23.65 26.69
CA LEU A 25 9.33 22.27 26.95
C LEU A 25 7.81 22.06 26.80
N ASP A 26 6.99 23.00 27.25
CA ASP A 26 5.52 22.93 27.17
C ASP A 26 5.00 22.89 25.73
N THR A 27 5.79 23.38 24.76
CA THR A 27 5.43 23.36 23.33
C THR A 27 6.12 22.24 22.54
N LEU A 28 7.06 21.53 23.17
CA LEU A 28 7.92 20.56 22.51
C LEU A 28 7.21 19.20 22.41
N THR A 29 6.84 18.80 21.19
CA THR A 29 6.20 17.49 20.93
C THR A 29 7.19 16.42 20.45
N GLN A 30 8.25 16.82 19.75
CA GLN A 30 9.24 15.91 19.18
C GLN A 30 10.57 16.62 18.88
N ILE A 31 11.67 15.87 18.85
CA ILE A 31 12.97 16.34 18.37
C ILE A 31 13.25 15.69 17.00
N PRO A 32 13.32 16.46 15.90
CA PRO A 32 13.63 15.93 14.60
C PRO A 32 15.11 15.53 14.50
N THR A 33 15.39 14.54 13.66
CA THR A 33 16.76 14.22 13.26
C THR A 33 17.27 15.19 12.19
N ILE A 34 18.58 15.22 11.98
CA ILE A 34 19.16 15.80 10.77
C ILE A 34 18.75 14.93 9.58
N LEU A 35 18.32 15.57 8.49
CA LEU A 35 17.90 14.88 7.28
C LEU A 35 19.07 14.07 6.70
N SER A 36 18.82 12.78 6.44
CA SER A 36 19.78 11.86 5.85
C SER A 36 19.11 11.13 4.69
N ASN A 37 19.77 11.11 3.53
CA ASN A 37 19.27 10.44 2.34
C ASN A 37 19.96 9.08 2.17
N PHE A 38 19.16 8.07 1.88
CA PHE A 38 19.62 6.70 1.65
C PHE A 38 19.15 6.23 0.28
N GLU A 39 20.10 6.01 -0.63
CA GLU A 39 19.80 5.61 -2.00
C GLU A 39 20.34 4.20 -2.30
N ASN A 40 19.70 3.52 -3.25
CA ASN A 40 20.14 2.22 -3.77
C ASN A 40 20.41 1.15 -2.70
N LEU A 41 19.61 1.14 -1.62
CA LEU A 41 19.72 0.14 -0.56
C LEU A 41 19.39 -1.25 -1.11
N SER A 42 20.35 -2.17 -0.97
CA SER A 42 20.21 -3.59 -1.34
C SER A 42 20.33 -4.54 -0.15
N ASN A 43 20.80 -4.05 1.00
CA ASN A 43 20.77 -4.72 2.29
C ASN A 43 20.24 -3.77 3.39
N SER A 44 19.68 -4.33 4.45
CA SER A 44 19.28 -3.53 5.61
C SER A 44 20.47 -2.76 6.15
N ILE A 45 20.23 -1.51 6.52
CA ILE A 45 21.27 -0.63 7.05
C ILE A 45 20.89 -0.17 8.44
N SER A 46 21.91 0.14 9.24
CA SER A 46 21.76 0.80 10.53
C SER A 46 22.76 1.94 10.59
N GLN A 47 22.27 3.16 10.67
CA GLN A 47 23.11 4.36 10.68
C GLN A 47 22.79 5.21 11.90
N GLU A 48 23.83 5.80 12.47
CA GLU A 48 23.69 6.81 13.49
C GLU A 48 23.32 8.16 12.84
N ILE A 49 22.19 8.73 13.25
CA ILE A 49 21.69 10.01 12.75
C ILE A 49 21.66 11.01 13.91
N PRO A 50 22.31 12.18 13.78
CA PRO A 50 22.26 13.22 14.80
C PRO A 50 20.86 13.80 14.95
N LEU A 51 20.52 14.22 16.16
CA LEU A 51 19.34 15.01 16.46
C LEU A 51 19.58 16.47 16.11
N LYS A 52 18.52 17.18 15.70
CA LYS A 52 18.59 18.63 15.52
C LYS A 52 18.80 19.30 16.87
N SER A 53 19.84 20.12 16.97
CA SER A 53 20.13 20.90 18.16
C SER A 53 19.27 22.16 18.19
N PHE A 54 18.64 22.44 19.34
CA PHE A 54 17.91 23.67 19.60
C PHE A 54 18.61 24.46 20.71
N LYS A 55 18.62 25.78 20.58
CA LYS A 55 19.20 26.65 21.60
C LYS A 55 18.43 26.49 22.92
N TYR A 56 19.16 26.44 24.04
CA TYR A 56 18.64 26.30 25.39
C TYR A 56 18.03 24.93 25.74
N LEU A 57 18.19 23.91 24.89
CA LEU A 57 17.84 22.54 25.22
C LEU A 57 19.10 21.66 25.37
N THR A 58 19.05 20.73 26.32
CA THR A 58 20.04 19.67 26.48
C THR A 58 19.36 18.31 26.39
N TYR A 59 20.04 17.34 25.77
CA TYR A 59 19.48 16.02 25.49
C TYR A 59 20.32 14.93 26.17
N SER A 60 19.68 13.84 26.61
CA SER A 60 20.38 12.66 27.13
C SER A 60 21.26 11.95 26.09
N THR A 61 20.93 12.11 24.81
CA THR A 61 21.77 11.72 23.67
C THR A 61 21.57 12.75 22.55
N ASN A 62 22.62 13.03 21.79
CA ASN A 62 22.58 13.92 20.63
C ASN A 62 22.37 13.15 19.30
N LYS A 63 22.21 11.83 19.36
CA LYS A 63 22.12 10.95 18.20
C LYS A 63 21.26 9.71 18.48
N VAL A 64 20.70 9.16 17.41
CA VAL A 64 19.88 7.94 17.42
C VAL A 64 20.32 7.00 16.33
N PHE A 65 20.19 5.70 16.55
CA PHE A 65 20.35 4.69 15.52
C PHE A 65 19.06 4.52 14.73
N VAL A 66 19.14 4.73 13.43
CA VAL A 66 18.06 4.46 12.48
C VAL A 66 18.41 3.21 11.70
N THR A 67 17.62 2.16 11.90
CA THR A 67 17.72 0.91 11.15
C THR A 67 16.61 0.86 10.10
N ILE A 68 16.99 0.84 8.82
CA ILE A 68 16.07 0.66 7.71
C ILE A 68 16.20 -0.79 7.26
N ASN A 69 15.16 -1.59 7.51
CA ASN A 69 15.12 -2.95 7.03
C ASN A 69 14.55 -2.98 5.63
N ILE A 70 15.26 -3.66 4.74
CA ILE A 70 14.77 -3.91 3.39
C ILE A 70 14.66 -5.40 3.15
N GLU A 71 13.69 -5.77 2.34
CA GLU A 71 13.51 -7.14 1.91
C GLU A 71 13.33 -7.24 0.39
N LYS A 72 13.57 -8.43 -0.14
CA LYS A 72 13.25 -8.72 -1.54
C LYS A 72 11.73 -8.78 -1.69
N PHE A 73 11.25 -8.36 -2.84
CA PHE A 73 9.87 -8.60 -3.25
C PHE A 73 9.83 -9.41 -4.54
N THR A 74 8.67 -9.99 -4.82
CA THR A 74 8.41 -10.73 -6.07
C THR A 74 7.13 -10.25 -6.71
N GLU A 75 7.04 -10.39 -8.04
CA GLU A 75 5.76 -10.32 -8.74
C GLU A 75 4.96 -11.59 -8.42
N SER A 76 3.66 -11.42 -8.23
CA SER A 76 2.70 -12.51 -8.11
C SER A 76 1.45 -12.18 -8.91
N SER A 77 0.64 -13.21 -9.19
CA SER A 77 -0.63 -13.03 -9.85
C SER A 77 -1.70 -13.95 -9.29
N ILE A 78 -2.94 -13.45 -9.25
CA ILE A 78 -4.09 -14.18 -8.72
C ILE A 78 -5.34 -13.91 -9.56
N ASP A 79 -6.13 -14.95 -9.81
CA ASP A 79 -7.38 -14.81 -10.57
C ASP A 79 -8.54 -14.46 -9.64
N ILE A 80 -9.19 -13.33 -9.87
CA ILE A 80 -10.21 -12.75 -8.99
C ILE A 80 -11.53 -12.61 -9.74
N PRO A 81 -12.68 -13.00 -9.14
CA PRO A 81 -13.96 -12.85 -9.81
C PRO A 81 -14.34 -11.37 -9.85
N VAL A 82 -14.90 -10.91 -10.97
CA VAL A 82 -15.41 -9.54 -11.07
C VAL A 82 -16.84 -9.53 -10.54
N ILE A 83 -17.08 -8.68 -9.55
CA ILE A 83 -18.40 -8.51 -8.93
C ILE A 83 -19.12 -7.37 -9.64
N LEU A 84 -20.27 -7.67 -10.24
CA LEU A 84 -21.13 -6.63 -10.80
C LEU A 84 -21.93 -5.97 -9.68
N ILE A 85 -21.79 -4.66 -9.52
CA ILE A 85 -22.54 -3.86 -8.52
C ILE A 85 -23.60 -3.01 -9.20
N ASN A 86 -24.56 -2.49 -8.42
CA ASN A 86 -25.63 -1.59 -8.86
C ASN A 86 -26.56 -2.17 -9.96
N LYS A 87 -26.63 -3.49 -10.09
CA LYS A 87 -27.52 -4.17 -11.04
C LYS A 87 -28.94 -4.29 -10.46
N PRO A 88 -30.00 -3.87 -11.19
CA PRO A 88 -31.38 -4.14 -10.82
C PRO A 88 -31.70 -5.65 -10.70
N ASP A 89 -32.68 -6.01 -9.86
CA ASP A 89 -33.02 -7.43 -9.59
C ASP A 89 -33.70 -8.13 -10.77
N ASN A 90 -34.37 -7.38 -11.63
CA ASN A 90 -35.11 -7.87 -12.79
C ASN A 90 -34.22 -8.21 -14.00
N ILE A 91 -32.92 -7.89 -13.99
CA ILE A 91 -32.02 -8.13 -15.11
C ILE A 91 -30.95 -9.17 -14.73
N SER A 92 -30.70 -10.16 -15.59
CA SER A 92 -29.58 -11.07 -15.45
C SER A 92 -28.44 -10.66 -16.37
N ILE A 93 -27.26 -10.39 -15.81
CA ILE A 93 -26.06 -9.98 -16.56
C ILE A 93 -24.93 -10.91 -16.21
N GLN A 94 -24.27 -11.41 -17.25
CA GLN A 94 -23.09 -12.24 -17.13
C GLN A 94 -21.88 -11.51 -17.70
N LEU A 95 -20.85 -11.33 -16.88
CA LEU A 95 -19.57 -10.76 -17.30
C LEU A 95 -18.74 -11.81 -18.06
N ASN A 96 -18.02 -11.35 -19.08
CA ASN A 96 -17.08 -12.14 -19.84
C ASN A 96 -15.78 -11.34 -20.07
N PRO A 97 -14.65 -11.76 -19.47
CA PRO A 97 -14.49 -12.91 -18.57
C PRO A 97 -15.12 -12.69 -17.18
N LYS A 98 -15.47 -13.80 -16.48
CA LYS A 98 -15.96 -13.76 -15.09
C LYS A 98 -14.87 -13.54 -14.05
N LYS A 99 -13.63 -13.89 -14.41
CA LYS A 99 -12.44 -13.71 -13.58
C LYS A 99 -11.43 -12.92 -14.37
N ILE A 100 -10.71 -12.05 -13.68
CA ILE A 100 -9.58 -11.32 -14.23
C ILE A 100 -8.31 -11.69 -13.48
N LYS A 101 -7.17 -11.54 -14.12
CA LYS A 101 -5.87 -11.74 -13.48
C LYS A 101 -5.41 -10.44 -12.87
N LEU A 102 -5.23 -10.41 -11.56
CA LEU A 102 -4.51 -9.34 -10.88
C LEU A 102 -3.03 -9.69 -10.82
N LYS A 103 -2.17 -8.78 -11.25
CA LYS A 103 -0.71 -8.82 -11.05
C LYS A 103 -0.32 -7.77 -10.03
N PHE A 104 0.61 -8.10 -9.14
CA PHE A 104 1.04 -7.21 -8.08
C PHE A 104 2.41 -7.62 -7.54
N TYR A 105 3.04 -6.71 -6.80
CA TYR A 105 4.25 -7.01 -6.04
C TYR A 105 3.94 -7.21 -4.56
N VAL A 106 4.70 -8.12 -3.94
CA VAL A 106 4.61 -8.40 -2.50
C VAL A 106 5.98 -8.74 -1.95
N GLY A 107 6.29 -8.23 -0.76
CA GLY A 107 7.50 -8.58 -0.02
C GLY A 107 7.51 -10.06 0.34
N LEU A 108 8.69 -10.70 0.32
CA LEU A 108 8.80 -12.15 0.55
C LEU A 108 8.25 -12.59 1.91
N SER A 109 8.32 -11.71 2.92
CA SER A 109 7.77 -12.03 4.26
C SER A 109 6.25 -12.11 4.29
N ASN A 110 5.57 -11.36 3.42
CA ASN A 110 4.12 -11.32 3.33
C ASN A 110 3.54 -12.22 2.23
N PHE A 111 4.38 -12.83 1.39
CA PHE A 111 3.94 -13.66 0.28
C PHE A 111 2.97 -14.78 0.71
N LYS A 112 3.25 -15.45 1.83
CA LYS A 112 2.40 -16.53 2.37
C LYS A 112 1.06 -16.06 2.93
N HIS A 113 0.92 -14.76 3.24
CA HIS A 113 -0.31 -14.19 3.79
C HIS A 113 -1.28 -13.71 2.70
N VAL A 114 -0.85 -13.68 1.44
CA VAL A 114 -1.70 -13.26 0.32
C VAL A 114 -2.86 -14.24 0.16
N ASN A 115 -4.08 -13.74 0.29
CA ASN A 115 -5.30 -14.52 0.09
C ASN A 115 -6.27 -13.79 -0.84
N ARG A 116 -6.89 -14.52 -1.76
CA ARG A 116 -7.92 -14.04 -2.69
C ARG A 116 -9.05 -13.27 -2.00
N ALA A 117 -9.43 -13.66 -0.79
CA ALA A 117 -10.52 -13.03 -0.04
C ALA A 117 -10.21 -11.57 0.37
N GLN A 118 -8.95 -11.16 0.36
CA GLN A 118 -8.52 -9.80 0.70
C GLN A 118 -8.68 -8.82 -0.46
N PHE A 119 -9.06 -9.31 -1.63
CA PHE A 119 -9.16 -8.51 -2.83
C PHE A 119 -10.61 -8.43 -3.30
N ARG A 120 -11.04 -7.23 -3.64
CA ARG A 120 -12.37 -6.99 -4.19
C ARG A 120 -12.25 -6.24 -5.50
N VAL A 121 -12.73 -6.88 -6.56
CA VAL A 121 -12.75 -6.33 -7.91
C VAL A 121 -14.20 -6.18 -8.34
N VAL A 122 -14.56 -5.00 -8.82
CA VAL A 122 -15.94 -4.66 -9.18
C VAL A 122 -16.03 -4.07 -10.59
N ALA A 123 -17.21 -4.24 -11.18
CA ALA A 123 -17.66 -3.50 -12.36
C ALA A 123 -19.01 -2.86 -12.05
N ASP A 124 -19.24 -1.61 -12.44
CA ASP A 124 -20.48 -0.88 -12.11
C ASP A 124 -21.50 -0.96 -13.25
N TYR A 125 -22.67 -1.53 -12.98
CA TYR A 125 -23.76 -1.61 -13.95
C TYR A 125 -24.20 -0.23 -14.47
N ASN A 126 -24.12 0.82 -13.65
CA ASN A 126 -24.54 2.16 -14.03
C ASN A 126 -23.73 2.72 -15.22
N GLU A 127 -22.51 2.23 -15.46
CA GLU A 127 -21.71 2.62 -16.64
C GLU A 127 -22.37 2.19 -17.95
N ILE A 128 -23.11 1.07 -17.97
CA ILE A 128 -23.82 0.60 -19.16
C ILE A 128 -24.89 1.60 -19.58
N ILE A 129 -25.68 2.08 -18.61
CA ILE A 129 -26.79 3.00 -18.85
C ILE A 129 -26.25 4.34 -19.35
N LYS A 130 -25.18 4.84 -18.72
CA LYS A 130 -24.62 6.16 -19.01
C LYS A 130 -23.88 6.22 -20.35
N ASN A 131 -23.09 5.20 -20.65
CA ASN A 131 -22.13 5.28 -21.76
C ASN A 131 -22.60 4.54 -23.02
N ASN A 132 -23.73 3.81 -22.95
CA ASN A 132 -24.23 2.96 -24.04
C ASN A 132 -23.14 2.03 -24.62
N THR A 133 -22.28 1.49 -23.76
CA THR A 133 -21.14 0.64 -24.13
C THR A 133 -21.45 -0.84 -23.92
N ASN A 134 -20.74 -1.69 -24.68
CA ASN A 134 -20.74 -3.15 -24.49
C ASN A 134 -19.61 -3.64 -23.56
N LYS A 135 -18.86 -2.70 -22.97
CA LYS A 135 -17.70 -2.93 -22.11
C LYS A 135 -17.88 -2.19 -20.80
N LEU A 136 -17.48 -2.84 -19.72
CA LEU A 136 -17.44 -2.31 -18.36
C LEU A 136 -16.00 -2.19 -17.88
N SER A 137 -15.68 -1.06 -17.24
CA SER A 137 -14.37 -0.89 -16.60
C SER A 137 -14.31 -1.69 -15.31
N VAL A 138 -13.15 -2.28 -15.04
CA VAL A 138 -12.91 -3.06 -13.84
C VAL A 138 -12.12 -2.23 -12.84
N VAL A 139 -12.63 -2.13 -11.61
CA VAL A 139 -12.04 -1.33 -10.54
C VAL A 139 -11.69 -2.22 -9.36
N ILE A 140 -10.46 -2.07 -8.85
CA ILE A 140 -10.02 -2.71 -7.60
C ILE A 140 -10.49 -1.82 -6.44
N LYS A 141 -11.33 -2.35 -5.56
CA LYS A 141 -11.89 -1.62 -4.40
C LYS A 141 -11.20 -1.94 -3.09
N GLU A 142 -10.79 -3.19 -2.92
CA GLU A 142 -10.13 -3.67 -1.70
C GLU A 142 -8.93 -4.52 -2.08
N PHE A 143 -7.84 -4.39 -1.34
CA PHE A 143 -6.62 -5.16 -1.45
C PHE A 143 -5.80 -5.00 -0.15
N PRO A 144 -4.94 -5.97 0.21
CA PRO A 144 -4.12 -5.87 1.42
C PRO A 144 -3.06 -4.77 1.31
N ALA A 145 -2.83 -4.04 2.41
CA ALA A 145 -1.89 -2.91 2.46
C ALA A 145 -0.42 -3.27 2.17
N TYR A 146 -0.05 -4.54 2.32
CA TYR A 146 1.31 -5.04 2.06
C TYR A 146 1.55 -5.45 0.60
N VAL A 147 0.59 -5.18 -0.29
CA VAL A 147 0.70 -5.41 -1.74
C VAL A 147 0.74 -4.05 -2.45
N PHE A 148 1.55 -3.93 -3.51
CA PHE A 148 1.74 -2.69 -4.25
C PHE A 148 1.86 -2.90 -5.76
N ASN A 149 1.73 -1.80 -6.52
CA ASN A 149 1.66 -1.75 -7.99
C ASN A 149 0.68 -2.79 -8.58
N LEU A 150 -0.54 -2.81 -8.05
CA LEU A 150 -1.58 -3.69 -8.56
C LEU A 150 -1.99 -3.29 -9.98
N ASN A 151 -2.12 -4.27 -10.85
CA ASN A 151 -2.66 -4.09 -12.20
C ASN A 151 -3.62 -5.23 -12.53
N CYS A 152 -4.72 -4.92 -13.21
CA CYS A 152 -5.71 -5.89 -13.67
C CYS A 152 -5.57 -6.14 -15.18
N ASN A 153 -5.71 -7.41 -15.57
CA ASN A 153 -5.81 -7.79 -16.97
C ASN A 153 -6.94 -8.82 -17.16
N PRO A 154 -7.95 -8.53 -17.99
CA PRO A 154 -8.19 -7.27 -18.71
C PRO A 154 -8.67 -6.12 -17.81
N LEU A 155 -8.44 -4.87 -18.25
CA LEU A 155 -8.96 -3.64 -17.62
C LEU A 155 -10.47 -3.44 -17.84
N THR A 156 -11.00 -4.06 -18.89
CA THR A 156 -12.42 -4.01 -19.24
C THR A 156 -12.96 -5.40 -19.49
N VAL A 157 -14.24 -5.61 -19.17
CA VAL A 157 -14.94 -6.86 -19.43
C VAL A 157 -16.17 -6.61 -20.29
N ASN A 158 -16.48 -7.55 -21.17
CA ASN A 158 -17.75 -7.53 -21.90
C ASN A 158 -18.86 -8.07 -20.99
N TYR A 159 -20.11 -7.80 -21.33
CA TYR A 159 -21.26 -8.36 -20.63
C TYR A 159 -22.31 -8.91 -21.60
N ILE A 160 -23.10 -9.88 -21.13
CA ILE A 160 -24.21 -10.49 -21.86
C ILE A 160 -25.47 -10.32 -21.01
N LYS A 161 -26.50 -9.70 -21.59
CA LYS A 161 -27.83 -9.61 -20.98
C LYS A 161 -28.58 -10.92 -21.26
N ARG A 162 -29.16 -11.53 -20.22
CA ARG A 162 -30.10 -12.65 -20.34
C ARG A 162 -31.46 -12.19 -19.84
N SER A 163 -32.50 -12.36 -20.65
CA SER A 163 -33.87 -12.22 -20.18
C SER A 163 -34.19 -13.41 -19.27
N LYS A 164 -34.71 -13.16 -18.07
CA LYS A 164 -35.35 -14.22 -17.29
C LYS A 164 -36.67 -14.51 -18.02
N LYS A 165 -36.81 -15.73 -18.55
CA LYS A 165 -38.11 -16.27 -18.94
C LYS A 165 -38.97 -16.44 -17.69
#